data_AF-A0A8K0Q1C7-F1
#
_entry.id   AF-A0A8K0Q1C7-F1
#
_cell.length_a   1.000
_cell.length_b   1.000
_cell.length_c   1.000
_cell.angle_alpha   90.00
_cell.angle_beta   90.00
_cell.angle_gamma   90.00
#
_symmetry.space_group_name_H-M   'P 1'
#
loop_
_entity.id
_entity.type
_entity.pdbx_description
1 polymer ?
#
loop_
_entity_poly.entity_id
_entity_poly.type
_entity_poly.pdbx_seq_one_letter_code
_entity_poly.pdbx_strand_id
1 'polypeptide(L)'
;MKLVKCTHPTVPFIIPKELLNAVPRISSSLVRLPPEVLHNVFSHVTDPIDQVCLALTCKHLLQASSSLVMKIPSVAKLGDLRMLLCHRMDTLLRSTAAPLDVLGQPRDMSVPCQKCLRSRPARRSHWKEEGERFALMEPRTDAREIWNLIVLAWAIRYSPLCPACLLEVRRELEEKGDSQPDVPGITSLPKERCQLEWK
;
A
#
# COMPACT_ATOMS: atom_id res chain seq x y z
N MET A 1 -0.06 -0.36 25.88
CA MET A 1 0.19 -1.24 24.71
C MET A 1 1.69 -1.44 24.57
N LYS A 2 2.20 -2.67 24.69
CA LYS A 2 3.62 -2.97 24.47
C LYS A 2 3.88 -2.96 22.95
N LEU A 3 4.70 -2.04 22.45
CA LEU A 3 5.20 -2.08 21.08
C LEU A 3 5.99 -3.38 20.91
N VAL A 4 5.41 -4.34 20.20
CA VAL A 4 6.11 -5.57 19.80
C VAL A 4 7.30 -5.13 18.96
N LYS A 5 8.52 -5.33 19.45
CA LYS A 5 9.73 -5.14 18.65
C LYS A 5 9.68 -6.14 17.51
N CYS A 6 9.31 -5.67 16.33
CA CYS A 6 9.33 -6.52 15.16
C CYS A 6 10.79 -6.74 14.72
N THR A 7 11.39 -7.86 15.13
CA THR A 7 12.69 -8.33 14.63
C THR A 7 12.48 -8.93 13.24
N HIS A 8 12.30 -8.07 12.23
CA HIS A 8 12.16 -8.51 10.85
C HIS A 8 13.53 -8.84 10.24
N PRO A 9 13.63 -9.92 9.45
CA PRO A 9 14.79 -10.09 8.58
C PRO A 9 14.85 -8.91 7.61
N THR A 10 15.98 -8.21 7.61
CA THR A 10 16.22 -7.10 6.67
C THR A 10 16.95 -7.62 5.43
N VAL A 11 16.59 -7.11 4.26
CA VAL A 11 17.33 -7.32 3.01
C VAL A 11 17.94 -6.00 2.54
N PRO A 12 19.07 -6.04 1.80
CA PRO A 12 19.60 -4.83 1.18
C PRO A 12 18.57 -4.25 0.21
N PHE A 13 18.42 -2.93 0.23
CA PHE A 13 17.65 -2.22 -0.78
C PHE A 13 18.44 -2.19 -2.08
N ILE A 14 17.94 -2.85 -3.12
CA ILE A 14 18.60 -2.94 -4.42
C ILE A 14 17.97 -1.90 -5.35
N ILE A 15 18.78 -0.95 -5.81
CA ILE A 15 18.34 0.06 -6.78
C ILE A 15 18.48 -0.52 -8.20
N PRO A 16 17.40 -0.60 -8.99
CA PRO A 16 17.48 -0.99 -10.40
C PRO A 16 18.44 -0.09 -11.19
N LYS A 17 19.26 -0.68 -12.05
CA LYS A 17 20.30 0.04 -12.82
C LYS A 17 19.69 1.10 -13.75
N GLU A 18 18.48 0.84 -14.24
CA GLU A 18 17.72 1.73 -15.10
C GLU A 18 17.42 3.06 -14.40
N LEU A 19 17.18 3.02 -13.08
CA LEU A 19 16.92 4.21 -12.28
C LEU A 19 18.20 4.99 -11.97
N LEU A 20 19.34 4.30 -11.84
CA LEU A 20 20.64 4.93 -11.64
C LEU A 20 21.11 5.69 -12.88
N ASN A 21 20.77 5.21 -14.07
CA ASN A 21 21.17 5.84 -15.34
C ASN A 21 20.23 6.99 -15.78
N ALA A 22 19.10 7.19 -15.10
CA ALA A 22 18.14 8.21 -15.49
C ALA A 22 18.65 9.63 -15.18
N VAL A 23 18.47 10.57 -16.11
CA VAL A 23 18.88 11.96 -15.91
C VAL A 23 18.05 12.59 -14.77
N PRO A 24 18.68 13.05 -13.67
CA PRO A 24 17.97 13.66 -12.57
C PRO A 24 17.51 15.08 -12.95
N ARG A 25 16.26 15.41 -12.63
CA ARG A 25 15.76 16.79 -12.73
C ARG A 25 16.03 17.49 -11.41
N ILE A 26 16.90 18.47 -11.42
CA ILE A 26 17.24 19.25 -10.22
C ILE A 26 16.20 20.36 -10.05
N SER A 27 15.33 20.22 -9.06
CA SER A 27 14.23 21.17 -8.79
C SER A 27 14.35 21.92 -7.46
N SER A 28 15.21 21.48 -6.53
CA SER A 28 15.32 22.07 -5.18
C SER A 28 16.77 22.39 -4.79
N SER A 29 16.94 23.25 -3.79
CA SER A 29 18.24 23.61 -3.22
C SER A 29 18.93 22.42 -2.55
N LEU A 30 18.16 21.54 -1.89
CA LEU A 30 18.67 20.31 -1.28
C LEU A 30 19.36 19.41 -2.32
N VAL A 31 18.76 19.27 -3.50
CA VAL A 31 19.25 18.41 -4.59
C VAL A 31 20.44 19.05 -5.35
N ARG A 32 20.77 20.32 -5.07
CA ARG A 32 21.97 20.99 -5.61
C ARG A 32 23.20 20.84 -4.73
N LEU A 33 23.05 20.26 -3.54
CA LEU A 33 24.17 20.07 -2.64
C LEU A 33 25.18 19.07 -3.22
N PRO A 34 26.48 19.23 -2.90
CA PRO A 34 27.49 18.23 -3.25
C PRO A 34 27.12 16.84 -2.69
N PRO A 35 27.50 15.76 -3.39
CA PRO A 35 27.15 14.40 -2.99
C PRO A 35 27.66 14.05 -1.57
N GLU A 36 28.78 14.61 -1.14
CA GLU A 36 29.34 14.41 0.20
C GLU A 36 28.40 14.97 1.28
N VAL A 37 27.80 16.13 1.02
CA VAL A 37 26.83 16.75 1.94
C VAL A 37 25.54 15.93 1.96
N LEU A 38 25.09 15.44 0.80
CA LEU A 38 23.94 14.55 0.71
C LEU A 38 24.18 13.25 1.50
N HIS A 39 25.36 12.64 1.39
CA HIS A 39 25.74 11.47 2.19
C HIS A 39 25.70 11.75 3.69
N ASN A 40 26.18 12.92 4.12
CA ASN A 40 26.06 13.34 5.51
C ASN A 40 24.60 13.50 5.95
N VAL A 41 23.72 14.02 5.08
CA VAL A 41 22.28 14.06 5.39
C VAL A 41 21.74 12.65 5.59
N PHE A 42 22.04 11.71 4.70
CA PHE A 42 21.61 10.32 4.83
C PHE A 42 22.17 9.64 6.09
N SER A 43 23.42 9.92 6.48
CA SER A 43 24.04 9.32 7.66
C SER A 43 23.43 9.81 8.97
N HIS A 44 22.86 11.01 8.98
CA HIS A 44 22.10 11.55 10.11
C HIS A 44 20.67 11.00 10.22
N VAL A 45 20.13 10.36 9.18
CA VAL A 45 18.82 9.70 9.26
C VAL A 45 18.99 8.36 9.97
N THR A 46 18.46 8.26 11.19
CA THR A 46 18.64 7.07 12.04
C THR A 46 17.72 5.91 11.71
N ASP A 47 16.54 6.18 11.11
CA ASP A 47 15.60 5.14 10.72
C ASP A 47 15.89 4.68 9.27
N PRO A 48 16.20 3.39 9.04
CA PRO A 48 16.33 2.83 7.68
C PRO A 48 15.12 3.06 6.77
N ILE A 49 13.92 3.17 7.33
CA ILE A 49 12.68 3.47 6.60
C ILE A 49 12.74 4.89 6.06
N ASP A 50 13.11 5.84 6.90
CA ASP A 50 13.23 7.25 6.53
C ASP A 50 14.37 7.45 5.52
N GLN A 51 15.46 6.68 5.63
CA GLN A 51 16.54 6.69 4.63
C GLN A 51 16.02 6.27 3.25
N VAL A 52 15.23 5.20 3.18
CA VAL A 52 14.64 4.72 1.92
C VAL A 52 13.62 5.71 1.41
N CYS A 53 12.76 6.27 2.27
CA CYS A 53 11.82 7.34 1.88
C CYS A 53 12.56 8.55 1.31
N LEU A 54 13.63 9.00 1.96
CA LEU A 54 14.47 10.10 1.49
C LEU A 54 15.08 9.80 0.12
N ALA A 55 15.64 8.60 -0.08
CA ALA A 55 16.16 8.16 -1.36
C ALA A 55 15.09 8.15 -2.46
N LEU A 56 13.87 7.72 -2.14
CA LEU A 56 12.76 7.61 -3.09
C LEU A 56 12.08 8.96 -3.43
N THR A 57 12.38 10.05 -2.72
CA THR A 57 11.77 11.36 -3.01
C THR A 57 12.10 11.87 -4.42
N CYS A 58 13.32 11.64 -4.92
CA CYS A 58 13.71 12.02 -6.26
C CYS A 58 14.86 11.16 -6.80
N LYS A 59 15.02 11.13 -8.12
CA LYS A 59 16.07 10.34 -8.79
C LYS A 59 17.49 10.70 -8.34
N HIS A 60 17.75 11.98 -8.08
CA HIS A 60 19.08 12.42 -7.66
C HIS A 60 19.43 11.91 -6.26
N LEU A 61 18.47 11.96 -5.32
CA LEU A 61 18.68 11.41 -3.98
C LEU A 61 18.79 9.89 -4.01
N LEU A 62 18.05 9.23 -4.90
CA LEU A 62 18.21 7.80 -5.16
C LEU A 62 19.63 7.48 -5.67
N GLN A 63 20.14 8.25 -6.62
CA GLN A 63 21.51 8.11 -7.13
C GLN A 63 22.56 8.39 -6.05
N ALA A 64 22.40 9.46 -5.28
CA ALA A 64 23.29 9.78 -4.17
C ALA A 64 23.31 8.66 -3.12
N SER A 65 22.17 8.01 -2.88
CA SER A 65 22.05 6.89 -1.94
C SER A 65 22.66 5.57 -2.45
N SER A 66 23.09 5.48 -3.70
CA SER A 66 23.57 4.22 -4.31
C SER A 66 24.83 3.64 -3.67
N SER A 67 25.66 4.49 -3.07
CA SER A 67 26.85 4.08 -2.30
C SER A 67 26.54 3.74 -0.84
N LEU A 68 25.29 3.89 -0.40
CA LEU A 68 24.86 3.63 0.97
C LEU A 68 24.20 2.26 1.09
N VAL A 69 24.53 1.53 2.14
CA VAL A 69 23.90 0.24 2.45
C VAL A 69 22.60 0.48 3.21
N MET A 70 21.53 0.75 2.49
CA MET A 70 20.18 0.85 3.07
C MET A 70 19.56 -0.54 3.23
N LYS A 71 18.83 -0.74 4.33
CA LYS A 71 18.17 -2.01 4.68
C LYS A 71 16.66 -1.81 4.72
N ILE A 72 15.94 -2.62 3.96
CA ILE A 72 14.47 -2.67 4.01
C ILE A 72 13.99 -3.93 4.74
N PRO A 73 12.84 -3.89 5.42
CA PRO A 73 12.21 -5.10 5.94
C PRO A 73 11.86 -6.04 4.78
N SER A 74 12.20 -7.33 4.90
CA SER A 74 11.91 -8.32 3.86
C SER A 74 10.48 -8.82 3.94
N VAL A 75 9.75 -8.75 2.82
CA VAL A 75 8.38 -9.28 2.70
C VAL A 75 8.38 -10.80 2.45
N ALA A 76 9.41 -11.34 1.80
CA ALA A 76 9.46 -12.74 1.34
C ALA A 76 9.48 -13.81 2.45
N LYS A 77 9.72 -13.42 3.71
CA LYS A 77 9.69 -14.32 4.88
C LYS A 77 8.51 -14.08 5.83
N LEU A 78 7.64 -13.10 5.53
CA LEU A 78 6.42 -12.89 6.28
C LEU A 78 5.27 -13.62 5.56
N GLY A 79 4.96 -14.83 6.01
CA GLY A 79 3.78 -15.56 5.54
C GLY A 79 2.50 -14.73 5.60
N ASP A 80 1.62 -15.00 4.64
CA ASP A 80 0.49 -14.26 4.04
C ASP A 80 -0.43 -13.36 4.87
N LEU A 81 -0.30 -13.26 6.20
CA LEU A 81 -1.19 -12.44 7.04
C LEU A 81 -0.46 -11.57 8.09
N ARG A 82 0.87 -11.72 8.25
CA ARG A 82 1.64 -10.93 9.23
C ARG A 82 2.08 -9.54 8.74
N MET A 83 1.87 -9.22 7.46
CA MET A 83 2.00 -7.86 6.91
C MET A 83 1.16 -6.84 7.71
N LEU A 84 0.03 -7.29 8.27
CA LEU A 84 -0.89 -6.51 9.12
C LEU A 84 -0.27 -5.97 10.42
N LEU A 85 0.85 -6.53 10.90
CA LEU A 85 1.43 -6.17 12.20
C LEU A 85 2.74 -5.38 12.09
N CYS A 86 3.32 -5.26 10.89
CA CYS A 86 4.52 -4.44 10.71
C CYS A 86 4.11 -2.99 10.44
N HIS A 87 3.97 -2.21 11.52
CA HIS A 87 3.75 -0.77 11.41
C HIS A 87 4.77 -0.09 10.48
N ARG A 88 6.02 -0.59 10.40
CA ARG A 88 7.07 0.00 9.55
C ARG A 88 6.84 -0.21 8.05
N MET A 89 6.35 -1.39 7.65
CA MET A 89 5.99 -1.65 6.25
C MET A 89 4.71 -0.92 5.86
N ASP A 90 3.73 -0.88 6.77
CA ASP A 90 2.53 -0.07 6.58
C ASP A 90 2.89 1.42 6.45
N THR A 91 3.78 1.94 7.28
CA THR A 91 4.32 3.30 7.17
C THR A 91 5.03 3.52 5.83
N LEU A 92 5.93 2.62 5.41
CA LEU A 92 6.59 2.71 4.10
C LEU A 92 5.59 2.79 2.95
N LEU A 93 4.60 1.88 2.92
CA LEU A 93 3.60 1.83 1.87
C LEU A 93 2.74 3.10 1.89
N ARG A 94 2.38 3.62 3.07
CA ARG A 94 1.63 4.87 3.19
C ARG A 94 2.44 6.09 2.78
N SER A 95 3.69 6.19 3.20
CA SER A 95 4.52 7.37 2.94
C SER A 95 4.97 7.47 1.48
N THR A 96 5.16 6.33 0.81
CA THR A 96 5.68 6.29 -0.57
C THR A 96 4.60 6.12 -1.63
N ALA A 97 3.51 5.40 -1.33
CA ALA A 97 2.50 5.09 -2.33
C ALA A 97 1.29 6.02 -2.29
N ALA A 98 1.07 6.79 -1.22
CA ALA A 98 -0.07 7.70 -1.15
C ALA A 98 0.15 8.88 -2.10
N PRO A 99 -0.76 9.14 -3.07
CA PRO A 99 -0.67 10.35 -3.86
C PRO A 99 -0.77 11.55 -2.92
N LEU A 100 0.15 12.50 -3.05
CA LEU A 100 0.07 13.77 -2.35
C LEU A 100 -0.67 14.79 -3.21
N ASP A 101 -1.38 15.72 -2.59
CA ASP A 101 -1.95 16.88 -3.24
C ASP A 101 -0.87 17.96 -3.51
N VAL A 102 -1.30 19.09 -4.08
CA VAL A 102 -0.40 20.20 -4.41
C VAL A 102 0.23 20.87 -3.17
N LEU A 103 -0.33 20.63 -1.98
CA LEU A 103 0.16 21.12 -0.70
C LEU A 103 1.04 20.07 0.02
N GLY A 104 1.31 18.93 -0.62
CA GLY A 104 2.04 17.83 -0.02
C GLY A 104 1.24 17.07 1.03
N GLN A 105 -0.07 17.29 1.12
CA GLN A 105 -0.96 16.54 2.01
C GLN A 105 -1.41 15.25 1.32
N PRO A 106 -1.70 14.16 2.06
CA PRO A 106 -2.26 12.95 1.48
C PRO A 106 -3.54 13.28 0.71
N ARG A 107 -3.52 13.06 -0.61
CA ARG A 107 -4.67 13.29 -1.49
C ARG A 107 -5.77 12.34 -1.06
N ASP A 108 -6.96 12.92 -0.92
CA ASP A 108 -8.16 12.32 -0.32
C ASP A 108 -8.24 10.80 -0.34
N MET A 109 -8.48 10.24 0.85
CA MET A 109 -9.09 8.93 1.07
C MET A 109 -8.41 7.79 0.29
N SER A 110 -7.10 7.84 0.04
CA SER A 110 -6.38 6.72 -0.58
C SER A 110 -5.86 5.75 0.48
N VAL A 111 -6.04 4.45 0.24
CA VAL A 111 -5.64 3.38 1.16
C VAL A 111 -4.69 2.42 0.42
N PRO A 112 -3.58 1.97 1.02
CA PRO A 112 -2.67 1.03 0.38
C PRO A 112 -3.26 -0.40 0.36
N CYS A 113 -3.26 -1.04 -0.81
CA CYS A 113 -3.68 -2.43 -0.95
C CYS A 113 -2.50 -3.37 -0.69
N GLN A 114 -2.70 -4.41 0.13
CA GLN A 114 -1.62 -5.33 0.50
C GLN A 114 -1.21 -6.32 -0.61
N LYS A 115 -2.13 -6.70 -1.51
CA LYS A 115 -1.81 -7.61 -2.63
C LYS A 115 -1.08 -6.88 -3.76
N CYS A 116 -1.63 -5.77 -4.26
CA CYS A 116 -1.03 -5.05 -5.39
C CYS A 116 -0.02 -3.97 -4.99
N LEU A 117 0.16 -3.69 -3.70
CA LEU A 117 1.06 -2.66 -3.15
C LEU A 117 0.82 -1.24 -3.72
N ARG A 118 -0.38 -0.98 -4.23
CA ARG A 118 -0.80 0.33 -4.77
C ARG A 118 -1.76 1.01 -3.83
N SER A 119 -1.66 2.33 -3.71
CA SER A 119 -2.72 3.15 -3.13
C SER A 119 -3.94 3.16 -4.05
N ARG A 120 -5.10 2.85 -3.49
CA ARG A 120 -6.37 2.90 -4.21
C ARG A 120 -7.36 3.82 -3.49
N PRO A 121 -8.27 4.50 -4.23
CA PRO A 121 -9.28 5.34 -3.61
C PRO A 121 -10.22 4.56 -2.69
N ALA A 122 -10.60 5.14 -1.56
CA ALA A 122 -11.67 4.65 -0.68
C ALA A 122 -13.04 5.21 -1.09
N ARG A 123 -13.09 6.19 -2.00
CA ARG A 123 -14.35 6.74 -2.51
C ARG A 123 -15.10 5.70 -3.32
N ARG A 124 -16.37 5.45 -2.97
CA ARG A 124 -17.23 4.45 -3.62
C ARG A 124 -17.46 4.71 -5.11
N SER A 125 -17.56 5.97 -5.53
CA SER A 125 -17.78 6.35 -6.93
C SER A 125 -16.67 5.85 -7.87
N HIS A 126 -15.44 5.71 -7.37
CA HIS A 126 -14.33 5.15 -8.14
C HIS A 126 -14.57 3.69 -8.54
N TRP A 127 -15.29 2.93 -7.71
CA TRP A 127 -15.49 1.49 -7.84
C TRP A 127 -16.82 1.12 -8.51
N LYS A 128 -17.48 2.09 -9.15
CA LYS A 128 -18.81 1.88 -9.73
C LYS A 128 -18.76 0.89 -10.90
N GLU A 129 -17.82 1.09 -11.82
CA GLU A 129 -17.68 0.25 -13.01
C GLU A 129 -17.30 -1.19 -12.65
N GLU A 130 -16.33 -1.37 -11.76
CA GLU A 130 -15.98 -2.70 -11.25
C GLU A 130 -17.14 -3.37 -10.50
N GLY A 131 -17.99 -2.59 -9.83
CA GLY A 131 -19.20 -3.09 -9.19
C GLY A 131 -20.25 -3.58 -10.15
N GLU A 132 -20.43 -2.88 -11.27
CA GLU A 132 -21.31 -3.30 -12.36
C GLU A 132 -20.80 -4.61 -12.98
N ARG A 133 -19.48 -4.72 -13.21
CA ARG A 133 -18.87 -5.97 -13.69
C ARG A 133 -19.05 -7.12 -12.69
N PHE A 134 -18.89 -6.85 -11.40
CA PHE A 134 -19.13 -7.85 -10.36
C PHE A 134 -20.57 -8.37 -10.36
N ALA A 135 -21.55 -7.46 -10.44
CA ALA A 135 -22.96 -7.82 -10.48
C ALA A 135 -23.35 -8.65 -11.72
N LEU A 136 -22.66 -8.47 -12.85
CA LEU A 136 -22.86 -9.30 -14.05
C LEU A 136 -22.27 -10.71 -13.91
N MET A 137 -21.19 -10.86 -13.13
CA MET A 137 -20.52 -12.14 -12.94
C MET A 137 -21.13 -12.99 -11.81
N GLU A 138 -21.71 -12.35 -10.79
CA GLU A 138 -22.30 -13.04 -9.65
C GLU A 138 -23.82 -13.25 -9.89
N PRO A 139 -24.30 -14.50 -10.04
CA PRO A 139 -25.71 -14.78 -10.35
C PRO A 139 -26.67 -14.56 -9.17
N ARG A 140 -26.17 -14.08 -8.02
CA ARG A 140 -26.98 -13.85 -6.82
C ARG A 140 -27.75 -12.54 -6.92
N THR A 141 -28.95 -12.53 -6.37
CA THR A 141 -29.81 -11.34 -6.31
C THR A 141 -29.24 -10.23 -5.42
N ASP A 142 -28.29 -10.56 -4.52
CA ASP A 142 -27.65 -9.62 -3.57
C ASP A 142 -26.22 -9.19 -3.98
N ALA A 143 -25.81 -9.46 -5.23
CA ALA A 143 -24.45 -9.16 -5.70
C ALA A 143 -24.08 -7.67 -5.52
N ARG A 144 -25.05 -6.76 -5.72
CA ARG A 144 -24.83 -5.33 -5.56
C ARG A 144 -24.59 -4.95 -4.10
N GLU A 145 -25.34 -5.53 -3.17
CA GLU A 145 -25.18 -5.37 -1.72
C GLU A 145 -23.82 -5.90 -1.27
N ILE A 146 -23.42 -7.09 -1.74
CA ILE A 146 -22.11 -7.68 -1.45
C ILE A 146 -20.98 -6.76 -1.93
N TRP A 147 -21.07 -6.22 -3.15
CA TRP A 147 -20.07 -5.27 -3.64
C TRP A 147 -19.97 -4.02 -2.77
N ASN A 148 -21.12 -3.49 -2.34
CA ASN A 148 -21.15 -2.32 -1.47
C ASN A 148 -20.49 -2.60 -0.11
N LEU A 149 -20.70 -3.79 0.45
CA LEU A 149 -20.03 -4.24 1.66
C LEU A 149 -18.51 -4.34 1.47
N ILE A 150 -18.05 -4.89 0.34
CA ILE A 150 -16.61 -4.96 0.01
C ILE A 150 -15.99 -3.56 -0.07
N VAL A 151 -16.64 -2.64 -0.80
CA VAL A 151 -16.15 -1.27 -0.95
C VAL A 151 -16.20 -0.51 0.39
N LEU A 152 -17.24 -0.74 1.20
CA LEU A 152 -17.34 -0.15 2.54
C LEU A 152 -16.22 -0.66 3.45
N ALA A 153 -15.99 -1.97 3.49
CA ALA A 153 -14.93 -2.61 4.26
C ALA A 153 -13.55 -2.06 3.87
N TRP A 154 -13.32 -1.85 2.58
CA TRP A 154 -12.12 -1.16 2.08
C TRP A 154 -12.03 0.30 2.56
N ALA A 155 -13.13 1.05 2.46
CA ALA A 155 -13.14 2.47 2.79
C ALA A 155 -12.90 2.73 4.28
N ILE A 156 -13.46 1.89 5.15
CA ILE A 156 -13.24 1.96 6.61
C ILE A 156 -11.97 1.23 7.07
N ARG A 157 -11.14 0.76 6.12
CA ARG A 157 -9.86 0.06 6.36
C ARG A 157 -10.01 -1.27 7.14
N TYR A 158 -11.18 -1.88 7.04
CA TYR A 158 -11.43 -3.21 7.58
C TYR A 158 -10.83 -4.30 6.69
N SER A 159 -10.88 -4.10 5.36
CA SER A 159 -10.23 -4.99 4.39
C SER A 159 -8.78 -4.55 4.11
N PRO A 160 -7.79 -5.46 4.18
CA PRO A 160 -6.42 -5.18 3.74
C PRO A 160 -6.27 -5.15 2.21
N LEU A 161 -7.27 -5.67 1.48
CA LEU A 161 -7.27 -5.79 0.04
C LEU A 161 -8.22 -4.76 -0.57
N CYS A 162 -7.78 -4.12 -1.65
CA CYS A 162 -8.70 -3.33 -2.46
C CYS A 162 -9.75 -4.24 -3.11
N PRO A 163 -10.93 -3.69 -3.45
CA PRO A 163 -12.03 -4.46 -4.05
C PRO A 163 -11.59 -5.33 -5.23
N ALA A 164 -10.78 -4.79 -6.16
CA ALA A 164 -10.28 -5.54 -7.31
C ALA A 164 -9.40 -6.75 -6.93
N CYS A 165 -8.45 -6.58 -6.00
CA CYS A 165 -7.59 -7.68 -5.56
C CYS A 165 -8.36 -8.72 -4.76
N LEU A 166 -9.38 -8.30 -4.01
CA LEU A 166 -10.24 -9.20 -3.26
C LEU A 166 -11.04 -10.13 -4.21
N LEU A 167 -11.56 -9.60 -5.31
CA LEU A 167 -12.23 -10.40 -6.35
C LEU A 167 -11.30 -11.42 -6.99
N GLU A 168 -10.05 -11.04 -7.23
CA GLU A 168 -9.05 -11.94 -7.80
C GLU A 168 -8.75 -13.10 -6.87
N VAL A 169 -8.49 -12.83 -5.57
CA VAL A 169 -8.30 -13.90 -4.56
C VAL A 169 -9.52 -14.81 -4.49
N ARG A 170 -10.73 -14.24 -4.55
CA ARG A 170 -11.96 -15.03 -4.53
C ARG A 170 -12.05 -15.98 -5.73
N ARG A 171 -11.75 -15.51 -6.95
CA ARG A 171 -11.73 -16.36 -8.15
C ARG A 171 -10.68 -17.47 -8.05
N GLU A 172 -9.47 -17.14 -7.59
CA GLU A 172 -8.40 -18.12 -7.38
C GLU A 172 -8.80 -19.22 -6.38
N LEU A 173 -9.62 -18.91 -5.37
CA LEU A 173 -10.13 -19.86 -4.39
C LEU A 173 -11.26 -20.73 -4.97
N GLU A 174 -12.16 -20.14 -5.76
CA GLU A 174 -13.24 -20.85 -6.45
C GLU A 174 -12.69 -21.85 -7.49
N GLU A 175 -11.63 -21.48 -8.23
CA GLU A 175 -10.93 -22.36 -9.17
C GLU A 175 -10.22 -23.54 -8.50
N LYS A 176 -9.78 -23.37 -7.25
CA LYS A 176 -9.13 -24.43 -6.47
C LYS A 176 -10.09 -25.44 -5.84
N GLY A 177 -11.40 -25.25 -5.99
CA GLY A 177 -12.42 -26.18 -5.49
C GLY A 177 -12.58 -26.18 -3.97
N ASP A 178 -11.98 -25.21 -3.26
CA ASP A 178 -12.20 -25.02 -1.83
C ASP A 178 -13.63 -24.51 -1.64
N SER A 179 -14.51 -25.43 -1.26
CA SER A 179 -15.90 -25.14 -0.95
C SER A 179 -15.96 -24.25 0.29
N GLN A 180 -16.15 -22.96 0.02
CA GLN A 180 -16.41 -21.87 0.96
C GLN A 180 -15.17 -21.30 1.68
N PRO A 181 -14.54 -20.25 1.13
CA PRO A 181 -13.57 -19.51 1.90
C PRO A 181 -14.28 -18.66 2.96
N ASP A 182 -13.88 -18.83 4.22
CA ASP A 182 -14.01 -17.78 5.24
C ASP A 182 -13.18 -16.58 4.76
N VAL A 183 -13.77 -15.74 3.91
CA VAL A 183 -13.14 -14.49 3.49
C VAL A 183 -12.98 -13.64 4.74
N PRO A 184 -11.75 -13.32 5.18
CA PRO A 184 -11.53 -12.56 6.40
C PRO A 184 -12.21 -11.19 6.26
N GLY A 185 -13.28 -10.98 7.02
CA GLY A 185 -13.91 -9.67 7.17
C GLY A 185 -15.14 -9.36 6.30
N ILE A 186 -15.82 -10.34 5.71
CA ILE A 186 -17.13 -10.09 5.05
C ILE A 186 -18.30 -10.67 5.86
N THR A 187 -18.12 -11.81 6.53
CA THR A 187 -19.20 -12.54 7.23
C THR A 187 -19.55 -11.99 8.62
N SER A 188 -18.76 -11.05 9.17
CA SER A 188 -18.90 -10.54 10.54
C SER A 188 -19.27 -9.06 10.66
N LEU A 189 -19.52 -8.35 9.54
CA LEU A 189 -19.99 -6.98 9.61
C LEU A 189 -21.49 -6.96 10.00
N PRO A 190 -21.89 -6.29 11.10
CA PRO A 190 -23.29 -6.19 11.47
C PRO A 190 -24.08 -5.53 10.35
N LYS A 191 -25.10 -6.22 9.82
CA LYS A 191 -26.01 -5.72 8.77
C LYS A 191 -26.65 -4.37 9.14
N GLU A 192 -26.69 -4.04 10.43
CA GLU A 192 -27.26 -2.81 10.99
C GLU A 192 -26.48 -1.53 10.65
N ARG A 193 -25.24 -1.61 10.14
CA ARG A 193 -24.47 -0.41 9.72
C ARG A 193 -24.64 0.00 8.26
N CYS A 194 -25.38 -0.76 7.46
CA CYS A 194 -25.65 -0.44 6.06
C CYS A 194 -26.74 0.63 5.84
N GLN A 195 -27.39 1.11 6.90
CA GLN A 195 -28.43 2.15 6.83
C GLN A 195 -27.95 3.58 7.11
N LEU A 196 -26.65 3.85 7.06
CA LEU A 196 -26.23 5.25 6.91
C LEU A 196 -26.58 5.67 5.48
N GLU A 197 -27.77 6.25 5.33
CA GLU A 197 -28.14 7.04 4.16
C GLU A 197 -27.11 8.15 3.98
N TRP A 198 -26.26 8.00 2.98
CA TRP A 198 -25.40 9.08 2.50
C TRP A 198 -26.09 9.68 1.28
N LYS A 199 -26.74 10.83 1.49
CA LYS A 199 -27.17 11.73 0.41
C LYS A 199 -25.97 12.18 -0.42
#